data_AF-A0A8X6UHS1-F1
#
_entry.id   AF-A0A8X6UHS1-F1
#
_cell.length_a   1.000
_cell.length_b   1.000
_cell.length_c   1.000
_cell.angle_alpha   90.00
_cell.angle_beta   90.00
_cell.angle_gamma   90.00
#
_symmetry.space_group_name_H-M   'P 1'
#
loop_
_entity.id
_entity.type
_entity.pdbx_description
1 polymer ?
#
loop_
_entity_poly.entity_id
_entity_poly.type
_entity_poly.pdbx_seq_one_letter_code
_entity_poly.pdbx_strand_id
1 'polypeptide(L)'
;MINQTLRTTHMSSLKEWTKEKSWRDDILPDCLRSIAVAASRLPTGHDCLYAHLCRFRIVDSPACSLCCSDVAMNADHLPVCSSLTKNCIYSRY
;
A
#
# COMPACT_ATOMS: atom_id res chain seq x y z
N MET A 1 9.22 -27.92 2.08
CA MET A 1 8.99 -28.05 3.54
C MET A 1 9.82 -27.08 4.38
N ILE A 2 11.11 -26.86 4.09
CA ILE A 2 12.01 -25.99 4.89
C ILE A 2 11.47 -24.56 5.11
N ASN A 3 10.95 -23.89 4.06
CA ASN A 3 10.42 -22.53 4.18
C ASN A 3 9.18 -22.41 5.07
N GLN A 4 8.36 -23.46 5.17
CA GLN A 4 7.18 -23.45 6.03
C GLN A 4 7.59 -23.52 7.51
N THR A 5 8.52 -24.42 7.84
CA THR A 5 9.04 -24.57 9.20
C THR A 5 9.76 -23.30 9.66
N LEU A 6 10.54 -22.67 8.78
CA LEU A 6 11.25 -21.44 9.11
C LEU A 6 10.27 -20.28 9.35
N ARG A 7 9.22 -20.19 8.53
CA ARG A 7 8.15 -19.20 8.68
C ARG A 7 7.34 -19.40 9.97
N THR A 8 7.00 -20.64 10.33
CA THR A 8 6.22 -20.92 11.54
C THR A 8 7.04 -20.69 12.80
N THR A 9 8.30 -21.10 12.84
CA THR A 9 9.20 -20.83 13.97
C THR A 9 9.37 -19.33 14.19
N HIS A 10 9.66 -18.58 13.13
CA HIS A 10 9.80 -17.12 13.20
C HIS A 10 8.53 -16.44 13.70
N MET A 11 7.35 -16.89 13.25
CA MET A 11 6.08 -16.34 13.70
C MET A 11 5.79 -16.63 15.17
N SER A 12 6.13 -17.82 15.67
CA SER A 12 5.98 -18.16 17.09
C SER A 12 6.91 -17.33 17.96
N SER A 13 8.16 -17.13 17.56
CA SER A 13 9.13 -16.29 18.29
C SER A 13 8.67 -14.83 18.37
N LEU A 14 8.14 -14.28 17.27
CA LEU A 14 7.59 -12.92 17.27
C LEU A 14 6.37 -12.78 18.17
N LYS A 15 5.48 -13.79 18.20
CA LYS A 15 4.31 -13.80 19.08
C LYS A 15 4.70 -13.80 20.56
N GLU A 16 5.72 -14.56 20.94
CA GLU A 16 6.22 -14.59 22.32
C GLU A 16 6.90 -13.27 22.69
N TRP A 17 7.76 -12.73 21.82
CA TRP A 17 8.47 -11.47 22.06
C TRP A 17 7.53 -10.27 22.22
N THR A 18 6.41 -10.28 21.50
CA THR A 18 5.43 -9.18 21.53
C THR A 18 4.37 -9.34 22.61
N LYS A 19 4.33 -10.47 23.32
CA LYS A 19 3.25 -10.86 24.25
C LYS A 19 2.92 -9.84 25.33
N GLU A 20 3.90 -9.10 25.83
CA GLU A 20 3.73 -8.09 26.89
C GLU A 20 3.80 -6.65 26.37
N LYS A 21 3.83 -6.45 25.05
CA LYS A 21 3.88 -5.11 24.47
C LYS A 21 2.46 -4.53 24.45
N SER A 22 2.28 -3.38 25.09
CA SER A 22 0.99 -2.67 25.15
C SER A 22 0.41 -2.35 23.76
N TRP A 23 1.28 -2.17 22.76
CA TRP A 23 0.88 -1.91 21.37
C TRP A 23 0.50 -3.18 20.58
N ARG A 24 0.56 -4.37 21.18
CA ARG A 24 0.29 -5.63 20.47
C ARG A 24 -1.16 -5.72 19.98
N ASP A 25 -2.09 -5.21 20.78
CA ASP A 25 -3.51 -5.11 20.40
C ASP A 25 -3.76 -3.87 19.54
N ASP A 26 -2.84 -2.90 19.60
CA ASP A 26 -2.74 -1.77 18.67
C ASP A 26 -1.97 -2.13 17.39
N ILE A 27 -1.68 -3.42 17.13
CA ILE A 27 -1.19 -3.87 15.81
C ILE A 27 -2.33 -3.61 14.85
N LEU A 28 -2.24 -2.40 14.34
CA LEU A 28 -3.17 -1.73 13.51
C LEU A 28 -3.41 -2.65 12.31
N PRO A 29 -4.64 -3.18 12.12
CA PRO A 29 -4.92 -4.08 11.01
C PRO A 29 -4.37 -3.45 9.73
N ASP A 30 -3.82 -4.25 8.82
CA ASP A 30 -3.12 -3.76 7.63
C ASP A 30 -3.93 -2.69 6.87
N CYS A 31 -5.27 -2.74 6.97
CA CYS A 31 -6.16 -1.69 6.50
C CYS A 31 -5.86 -0.30 7.11
N LEU A 32 -5.73 -0.18 8.42
CA LEU A 32 -5.42 1.08 9.10
C LEU A 32 -3.97 1.53 8.83
N ARG A 33 -3.00 0.62 8.65
CA ARG A 33 -1.66 1.00 8.16
C ARG A 33 -1.70 1.56 6.74
N SER A 34 -2.39 0.87 5.82
CA SER A 34 -2.53 1.34 4.42
C SER A 34 -3.22 2.70 4.34
N ILE A 35 -4.27 2.91 5.15
CA ILE A 35 -4.96 4.19 5.30
C ILE A 35 -4.03 5.26 5.86
N ALA A 36 -3.26 4.97 6.92
CA ALA A 36 -2.30 5.93 7.49
C ALA A 36 -1.21 6.33 6.49
N VAL A 37 -0.70 5.37 5.71
CA VAL A 37 0.26 5.63 4.63
C VAL A 37 -0.37 6.51 3.56
N ALA A 38 -1.59 6.20 3.11
CA ALA A 38 -2.30 7.00 2.13
C ALA A 38 -2.56 8.44 2.63
N ALA A 39 -3.01 8.59 3.88
CA ALA A 39 -3.27 9.87 4.51
C ALA A 39 -2.00 10.74 4.67
N SER A 40 -0.83 10.11 4.81
CA SER A 40 0.46 10.83 4.85
C SER A 40 0.98 11.17 3.45
N ARG A 41 0.85 10.25 2.48
CA ARG A 41 1.47 10.39 1.15
C ARG A 41 0.66 11.23 0.17
N LEU A 42 -0.67 11.17 0.21
CA LEU A 42 -1.52 11.93 -0.69
C LEU A 42 -1.33 13.46 -0.53
N PRO A 43 -1.34 14.04 0.68
CA PRO A 43 -1.17 15.48 0.83
C PRO A 43 0.25 15.98 0.50
N THR A 44 1.25 15.10 0.55
CA THR A 44 2.65 15.45 0.28
C THR A 44 3.02 15.29 -1.20
N GLY A 45 2.07 14.94 -2.08
CA GLY A 45 2.34 14.73 -3.50
C GLY A 45 3.19 13.47 -3.79
N HIS A 46 3.22 12.52 -2.84
CA HIS A 46 3.72 11.16 -3.07
C HIS A 46 2.57 10.24 -3.52
N ASP A 47 1.65 10.83 -4.27
CA ASP A 47 0.45 10.25 -4.81
C ASP A 47 0.77 9.39 -6.03
N CYS A 48 0.67 8.07 -5.84
CA CYS A 48 0.80 7.03 -6.86
C CYS A 48 2.15 6.94 -7.58
N LEU A 49 2.71 5.73 -7.47
CA LEU A 49 4.07 5.41 -7.86
C LEU A 49 4.35 5.64 -9.37
N TYR A 50 3.40 5.40 -10.27
CA TYR A 50 3.67 5.33 -11.72
C TYR A 50 4.06 6.67 -12.36
N ALA A 51 3.34 7.76 -12.06
CA ALA A 51 3.69 9.08 -12.55
C ALA A 51 5.08 9.52 -12.06
N HIS A 52 5.41 9.17 -10.82
CA HIS A 52 6.72 9.43 -10.24
C HIS A 52 7.82 8.58 -10.89
N LEU A 53 7.61 7.27 -11.05
CA LEU A 53 8.54 6.37 -11.74
C LEU A 53 8.82 6.82 -13.18
N CYS A 54 7.81 7.34 -13.87
CA CYS A 54 7.97 7.86 -15.22
C CYS A 54 8.91 9.07 -15.27
N ARG A 55 8.84 9.97 -14.29
CA ARG A 55 9.79 11.09 -14.16
C ARG A 55 11.23 10.62 -14.00
N PHE A 56 11.45 9.49 -13.32
CA PHE A 56 12.76 8.85 -13.18
C PHE A 56 13.12 7.93 -14.35
N ARG A 57 12.28 7.84 -15.40
CA ARG A 57 12.47 6.95 -16.55
C ARG A 57 12.60 5.47 -16.17
N ILE A 58 11.98 5.08 -15.05
CA ILE A 58 11.88 3.67 -14.62
C ILE A 58 10.75 2.96 -15.37
N VAL A 59 9.70 3.71 -15.73
CA VAL A 59 8.61 3.26 -16.60
C VAL A 59 8.46 4.23 -17.77
N ASP A 60 8.01 3.73 -18.90
CA ASP A 60 7.95 4.49 -20.15
C ASP A 60 6.76 5.48 -20.22
N SER A 61 5.72 5.25 -19.42
CA SER A 61 4.50 6.04 -19.44
C SER A 61 3.96 6.29 -18.02
N PRO A 62 3.40 7.48 -17.74
CA PRO A 62 2.73 7.74 -16.48
C PRO A 62 1.31 7.17 -16.43
N ALA A 63 0.83 6.54 -17.52
CA ALA A 63 -0.53 6.03 -17.66
C ALA A 63 -0.88 4.98 -16.59
N CYS A 64 -2.16 4.88 -16.26
CA CYS A 64 -2.65 3.93 -15.26
C CYS A 64 -2.60 2.50 -15.76
N SER A 65 -1.64 1.74 -15.23
CA SER A 65 -1.48 0.31 -15.52
C SER A 65 -2.61 -0.56 -14.96
N LEU A 66 -3.43 -0.03 -14.05
CA LEU A 66 -4.51 -0.80 -13.41
C LEU A 66 -5.76 -0.86 -14.28
N CYS A 67 -6.20 0.28 -14.83
CA CYS A 67 -7.40 0.38 -15.66
C CYS A 67 -7.08 0.48 -17.16
N CYS A 68 -5.79 0.42 -17.53
CA CYS A 68 -5.31 0.53 -18.91
C CYS A 68 -5.82 1.79 -19.63
N SER A 69 -6.09 2.87 -18.89
CA SER A 69 -6.44 4.17 -19.46
C SER A 69 -5.18 5.00 -19.70
N ASP A 70 -5.19 5.83 -20.73
CA ASP A 70 -4.10 6.80 -21.02
C ASP A 70 -4.03 7.99 -20.04
N VAL A 71 -4.81 7.93 -18.95
CA VAL A 71 -4.79 8.93 -17.88
C VAL A 71 -3.63 8.63 -16.92
N ALA A 72 -2.91 9.68 -16.52
CA ALA A 72 -1.81 9.56 -15.57
C ALA A 72 -2.27 8.95 -14.23
N MET A 73 -1.51 7.98 -13.71
CA MET A 73 -1.77 7.34 -12.41
C MET A 73 -1.26 8.23 -11.26
N ASN A 74 -2.02 9.26 -10.93
CA ASN A 74 -1.78 10.22 -9.83
C ASN A 74 -2.99 10.25 -8.85
N ALA A 75 -2.95 11.13 -7.84
CA ALA A 75 -4.06 11.29 -6.88
C ALA A 75 -5.39 11.60 -7.57
N ASP A 76 -5.38 12.42 -8.61
CA ASP A 76 -6.59 12.84 -9.32
C ASP A 76 -7.29 11.66 -10.02
N HIS A 77 -6.51 10.68 -10.48
CA HIS A 77 -7.04 9.47 -11.11
C HIS A 77 -7.59 8.46 -10.09
N LEU A 78 -7.07 8.42 -8.85
CA LEU A 78 -7.47 7.43 -7.85
C LEU A 78 -9.00 7.38 -7.66
N PRO A 79 -9.74 8.48 -7.45
CA PRO A 79 -11.19 8.45 -7.25
C PRO A 79 -11.98 7.86 -8.42
N VAL A 80 -11.47 7.96 -9.66
CA VAL A 80 -12.20 7.59 -10.88
C VAL A 80 -11.69 6.30 -11.53
N CYS A 81 -10.58 5.73 -11.06
CA CYS A 81 -10.03 4.49 -11.60
C CYS A 81 -11.01 3.32 -11.49
N SER A 82 -11.42 2.74 -12.62
CA SER A 82 -12.41 1.66 -12.68
C SER A 82 -11.93 0.35 -12.05
N SER A 83 -10.62 0.12 -12.00
CA SER A 83 -10.03 -1.09 -11.41
C SER A 83 -9.98 -1.06 -9.88
N LEU A 84 -10.25 0.09 -9.26
CA LEU A 84 -10.30 0.24 -7.81
C LEU A 84 -11.76 0.19 -7.34
N THR A 85 -12.06 -0.74 -6.44
CA THR A 85 -13.45 -1.06 -6.04
C THR A 85 -13.87 -0.42 -4.72
N LYS A 86 -12.95 0.22 -4.00
CA LYS A 86 -13.24 0.82 -2.68
C LYS A 86 -13.75 2.25 -2.81
N ASN A 87 -14.55 2.70 -1.85
CA ASN A 87 -15.27 3.98 -1.94
C ASN A 87 -14.56 5.17 -1.29
N CYS A 88 -13.40 4.98 -0.65
CA CYS A 88 -12.66 6.04 0.02
C CYS A 88 -11.27 6.21 -0.62
N ILE A 89 -10.84 7.45 -0.85
CA ILE A 89 -9.54 7.76 -1.47
C ILE A 89 -8.36 7.09 -0.76
N TYR A 90 -8.33 7.06 0.58
CA TYR A 90 -7.27 6.43 1.34
C TYR A 90 -7.21 4.91 1.17
N SER A 91 -8.35 4.31 0.90
CA SER A 91 -8.46 2.87 0.69
C SER A 91 -8.17 2.46 -0.76
N ARG A 92 -8.26 3.43 -1.69
CA ARG A 92 -7.97 3.30 -3.12
C ARG A 92 -6.49 3.49 -3.43
N TYR A 93 -5.75 4.25 -2.62
CA TYR A 93 -4.29 4.33 -2.62
C TYR A 93 -3.64 2.99 -2.27
#